data_AF-A0A6J6E692-F1
#
_entry.id   AF-A0A6J6E692-F1
#
_cell.length_a   1.000
_cell.length_b   1.000
_cell.length_c   1.000
_cell.angle_alpha   90.00
_cell.angle_beta   90.00
_cell.angle_gamma   90.00
#
_symmetry.space_group_name_H-M   'P 1'
#
loop_
_entity.id
_entity.type
_entity.pdbx_description
1 polymer ?
#
loop_
_entity_poly.entity_id
_entity_poly.type
_entity_poly.pdbx_seq_one_letter_code
_entity_poly.pdbx_strand_id
1 'polypeptide(L)'
;MLDDPTEVHGALRHGELVVMAAAATSHPRHAGTVGHEMVGAAVTTGAAVIPVASMSSPFSRTARVEVGPPVRPRVKRRGPLAEIEIAEATQRHLQRILDELGGMQTGMVPIDWLGEG
;
A
#
# COMPACT_ATOMS: atom_id res chain seq x y z
N MET A 1 -14.74 6.55 -2.65
CA MET A 1 -13.32 6.34 -2.97
C MET A 1 -13.10 7.06 -4.28
N LEU A 2 -12.06 7.88 -4.42
CA LEU A 2 -11.72 8.47 -5.72
C LEU A 2 -11.21 7.33 -6.60
N ASP A 3 -11.95 6.99 -7.65
CA ASP A 3 -11.60 5.94 -8.61
C ASP A 3 -11.28 6.49 -10.00
N ASP A 4 -11.51 7.79 -10.23
CA ASP A 4 -11.09 8.52 -11.43
C ASP A 4 -9.70 9.18 -11.23
N PRO A 5 -8.68 8.83 -12.06
CA PRO A 5 -7.37 9.48 -12.03
C PRO A 5 -7.41 11.01 -12.19
N THR A 6 -8.40 11.54 -12.91
CA THR A 6 -8.56 12.98 -13.16
C THR A 6 -8.95 13.70 -11.88
N GLU A 7 -9.85 13.12 -11.09
CA GLU A 7 -10.24 13.66 -9.79
C GLU A 7 -9.06 13.62 -8.80
N VAL A 8 -8.29 12.52 -8.80
CA VAL A 8 -7.06 12.43 -7.98
C VAL A 8 -6.04 13.50 -8.40
N HIS A 9 -5.83 13.70 -9.70
CA HIS A 9 -4.93 14.74 -10.19
C HIS A 9 -5.39 16.13 -9.72
N GLY A 10 -6.69 16.42 -9.84
CA GLY A 10 -7.29 17.66 -9.37
C GLY A 10 -7.09 17.88 -7.88
N ALA A 11 -7.40 16.89 -7.05
CA ALA A 11 -7.21 16.95 -5.59
C ALA A 11 -5.74 17.24 -5.22
N LEU A 12 -4.81 16.49 -5.80
CA LEU A 12 -3.38 16.66 -5.53
C LEU A 12 -2.85 18.02 -6.00
N ARG A 13 -3.34 18.57 -7.12
CA ARG A 13 -3.00 19.93 -7.58
C ARG A 13 -3.42 21.02 -6.60
N HIS A 14 -4.49 20.80 -5.84
CA HIS A 14 -4.97 21.73 -4.81
C HIS A 14 -4.34 21.46 -3.42
N GLY A 15 -3.37 20.56 -3.33
CA GLY A 15 -2.67 20.25 -2.09
C GLY A 15 -3.44 19.34 -1.13
N GLU A 16 -4.46 18.63 -1.62
CA GLU A 16 -5.23 17.70 -0.82
C GLU A 16 -4.47 16.39 -0.58
N LEU A 17 -4.82 15.71 0.52
CA LEU A 17 -4.36 14.35 0.83
C LEU A 17 -5.34 13.33 0.22
N VAL A 18 -4.82 12.45 -0.64
CA VAL A 18 -5.61 11.37 -1.25
C VAL A 18 -5.22 10.03 -0.66
N VAL A 19 -6.21 9.25 -0.20
CA VAL A 19 -6.04 7.88 0.30
C VAL A 19 -6.60 6.89 -0.71
N MET A 20 -5.77 5.94 -1.13
CA MET A 20 -6.09 4.94 -2.13
C MET A 20 -5.88 3.54 -1.56
N ALA A 21 -6.82 2.63 -1.83
CA ALA A 21 -6.63 1.22 -1.52
C ALA A 21 -5.82 0.52 -2.63
N ALA A 22 -4.94 -0.40 -2.24
CA ALA A 22 -4.47 -1.44 -3.15
C ALA A 22 -5.61 -2.44 -3.43
N ALA A 23 -5.49 -3.23 -4.50
CA ALA A 23 -6.46 -4.27 -4.79
C ALA A 23 -6.62 -5.25 -3.62
N ALA A 24 -7.80 -5.86 -3.50
CA ALA A 24 -8.02 -6.89 -2.51
C ALA A 24 -7.21 -8.16 -2.83
N THR A 25 -6.78 -8.86 -1.79
CA THR A 25 -6.13 -10.18 -1.90
C THR A 25 -6.87 -11.20 -1.05
N SER A 26 -6.70 -12.49 -1.33
CA SER A 26 -7.29 -13.58 -0.55
C SER A 26 -6.56 -13.86 0.76
N HIS A 27 -5.42 -13.19 1.01
CA HIS A 27 -4.60 -13.44 2.18
C HIS A 27 -4.21 -12.12 2.85
N PRO A 28 -4.47 -11.93 4.16
CA PRO A 28 -4.36 -10.64 4.83
C PRO A 28 -2.93 -10.07 4.90
N ARG A 29 -1.92 -10.89 4.59
CA ARG A 29 -0.50 -10.50 4.59
C ARG A 29 0.05 -10.25 3.19
N HIS A 30 -0.77 -10.33 2.14
CA HIS A 30 -0.32 -10.05 0.78
C HIS A 30 -0.83 -8.68 0.32
N ALA A 31 0.10 -7.84 -0.12
CA ALA A 31 -0.21 -6.58 -0.76
C ALA A 31 -0.83 -6.83 -2.13
N GLY A 32 -2.02 -6.28 -2.37
CA GLY A 32 -2.62 -6.28 -3.69
C GLY A 32 -1.92 -5.33 -4.64
N THR A 33 -2.34 -5.38 -5.91
CA THR A 33 -1.80 -4.50 -6.93
C THR A 33 -2.13 -3.04 -6.64
N VAL A 34 -1.21 -2.15 -6.98
CA VAL A 34 -1.42 -0.70 -6.91
C VAL A 34 -1.70 -0.21 -8.33
N GLY A 35 -2.84 0.47 -8.52
CA GLY A 35 -3.21 1.01 -9.82
C GLY A 35 -2.24 2.09 -10.28
N HIS A 36 -1.54 1.84 -11.40
CA HIS A 36 -0.51 2.77 -11.88
C HIS A 36 -1.09 4.10 -12.37
N GLU A 37 -2.29 4.14 -12.91
CA GLU A 37 -2.96 5.38 -13.34
C GLU A 37 -3.21 6.33 -12.16
N MET A 38 -3.60 5.78 -11.00
CA MET A 38 -3.82 6.55 -9.77
C MET A 38 -2.50 7.07 -9.19
N VAL A 39 -1.44 6.28 -9.29
CA VAL A 39 -0.07 6.72 -8.99
C VAL A 39 0.42 7.75 -9.99
N GLY A 40 0.00 7.66 -11.25
CA GLY A 40 0.34 8.60 -12.32
C GLY A 40 -0.08 10.02 -12.00
N ALA A 41 -1.26 10.19 -11.38
CA ALA A 41 -1.69 11.49 -10.86
C ALA A 41 -0.71 12.07 -9.82
N ALA A 42 -0.16 11.26 -8.93
CA ALA A 42 0.85 11.69 -7.96
C ALA A 42 2.20 12.00 -8.63
N VAL A 43 2.63 11.17 -9.58
CA VAL A 43 3.88 11.39 -10.33
C VAL A 43 3.83 12.70 -11.12
N THR A 44 2.71 12.98 -11.79
CA THR A 44 2.53 14.17 -12.63
C THR A 44 2.38 15.46 -11.83
N THR A 45 1.80 15.39 -10.63
CA THR A 45 1.72 16.53 -9.70
C THR A 45 2.97 16.71 -8.84
N GLY A 46 3.88 15.72 -8.84
CA GLY A 46 5.06 15.71 -7.97
C GLY A 46 4.74 15.39 -6.51
N ALA A 47 3.54 14.88 -6.23
CA ALA A 47 3.14 14.45 -4.90
C ALA A 47 3.88 13.18 -4.48
N ALA A 48 4.18 13.09 -3.18
CA ALA A 48 4.82 11.91 -2.62
C ALA A 48 3.82 10.74 -2.50
N VAL A 49 4.21 9.56 -2.98
CA VAL A 49 3.46 8.33 -2.72
C VAL A 49 4.00 7.70 -1.44
N ILE A 50 3.13 7.54 -0.44
CA ILE A 50 3.47 7.06 0.90
C ILE A 50 2.75 5.72 1.14
N PRO A 51 3.47 4.60 1.32
CA PRO A 51 2.85 3.30 1.53
C PRO A 51 2.38 3.19 2.98
N VAL A 52 1.13 2.83 3.17
CA VAL A 52 0.52 2.61 4.48
C VAL A 52 -0.11 1.23 4.48
N ALA A 53 0.27 0.40 5.44
CA ALA A 53 -0.34 -0.91 5.65
C ALA A 53 -0.99 -0.98 7.02
N SER A 54 -2.09 -1.72 7.11
CA SER A 54 -2.78 -1.95 8.37
C SER A 54 -3.15 -3.41 8.51
N MET A 55 -3.07 -3.91 9.74
CA MET A 55 -3.52 -5.25 10.11
C MET A 55 -4.37 -5.17 11.37
N SER A 56 -5.51 -5.84 11.35
CA SER A 56 -6.37 -6.04 12.52
C SER A 56 -6.28 -7.49 12.98
N SER A 57 -6.42 -7.71 14.28
CA SER A 57 -6.49 -9.06 14.85
C SER A 57 -7.93 -9.55 14.86
N PRO A 58 -8.23 -10.76 14.36
CA PRO A 58 -9.56 -11.34 14.52
C PRO A 58 -9.83 -11.78 15.99
N PHE A 59 -8.79 -11.92 16.81
CA PHE A 59 -8.88 -12.42 18.19
C PHE A 59 -8.83 -11.30 19.25
N SER A 60 -8.56 -10.06 18.86
CA SER A 60 -8.50 -8.91 19.77
C SER A 60 -8.99 -7.64 19.08
N ARG A 61 -9.50 -6.66 19.84
CA ARG A 61 -9.89 -5.34 19.31
C ARG A 61 -8.70 -4.43 19.08
N THR A 62 -7.67 -4.94 18.44
CA THR A 62 -6.43 -4.21 18.15
C THR A 62 -6.20 -4.12 16.65
N ALA A 63 -5.82 -2.93 16.20
CA ALA A 63 -5.37 -2.68 14.84
C ALA A 63 -4.02 -1.98 14.91
N ARG A 64 -3.12 -2.37 14.02
CA ARG A 64 -1.83 -1.72 13.81
C ARG A 64 -1.82 -1.08 12.44
N VAL A 65 -1.25 0.10 12.36
CA VAL A 65 -1.04 0.85 11.12
C VAL A 65 0.42 1.24 11.09
N GLU A 66 1.09 0.94 9.99
CA GLU A 66 2.49 1.29 9.77
C GLU A 66 2.56 2.17 8.52
N VAL A 67 3.27 3.29 8.64
CA VAL A 67 3.47 4.26 7.56
C VAL A 67 4.93 4.17 7.12
N GLY A 68 5.14 3.70 5.90
CA GLY A 68 6.48 3.62 5.31
C GLY A 68 6.98 4.99 4.83
N PRO A 69 8.28 5.13 4.55
CA PRO A 69 8.82 6.33 3.94
C PRO A 69 8.31 6.51 2.49
N PRO A 70 8.31 7.76 1.96
CA PRO A 70 7.93 8.04 0.59
C PRO A 70 8.65 7.15 -0.43
N VAL A 71 7.89 6.56 -1.34
CA VAL A 71 8.43 5.75 -2.44
C VAL A 71 9.10 6.67 -3.43
N ARG A 72 10.38 6.40 -3.70
CA ARG A 72 11.19 7.16 -4.65
C ARG A 72 11.49 6.31 -5.88
N PRO A 73 11.45 6.88 -7.09
CA PRO A 73 11.87 6.16 -8.28
C PRO A 73 13.37 5.87 -8.20
N ARG A 74 13.81 4.71 -8.71
CA ARG A 74 15.24 4.36 -8.74
C ARG A 74 15.99 5.25 -9.73
N VAL A 75 15.33 5.63 -10.81
CA VAL A 75 15.88 6.50 -11.86
C VAL A 75 14.90 7.65 -12.08
N LYS A 76 15.39 8.88 -12.25
CA LYS A 76 14.55 10.03 -12.64
C LYS A 76 14.02 9.82 -14.06
N ARG A 77 12.91 9.08 -14.17
CA ARG A 77 12.17 8.83 -15.40
C ARG A 77 10.95 9.73 -15.45
N ARG A 78 10.50 10.04 -16.66
CA ARG A 78 9.27 10.79 -16.92
C ARG A 78 8.33 9.95 -17.78
N GLY A 79 7.04 10.23 -17.70
CA GLY A 79 6.00 9.57 -18.49
C GLY A 79 5.56 8.21 -17.93
N PRO A 80 4.81 7.41 -18.71
CA PRO A 80 4.05 6.26 -18.21
C PRO A 80 4.89 5.20 -17.49
N LEU A 81 6.14 5.03 -17.89
CA LEU A 81 7.05 4.07 -17.26
C LEU A 81 7.39 4.45 -15.81
N ALA A 82 7.43 5.74 -15.48
CA ALA A 82 7.65 6.19 -14.11
C ALA A 82 6.45 5.83 -13.22
N GLU A 83 5.24 5.87 -13.75
CA GLU A 83 4.00 5.54 -13.04
C GLU A 83 3.96 4.07 -12.65
N ILE A 84 4.29 3.18 -13.59
CA ILE A 84 4.40 1.74 -13.36
C ILE A 84 5.49 1.43 -12.33
N GLU A 85 6.67 2.05 -12.46
CA GLU A 85 7.79 1.82 -11.53
C GLU A 85 7.43 2.19 -10.09
N ILE A 86 6.77 3.35 -9.89
CA ILE A 86 6.31 3.76 -8.56
C ILE A 86 5.20 2.85 -8.05
N ALA A 87 4.25 2.43 -8.90
CA ALA A 87 3.18 1.53 -8.48
C ALA A 87 3.73 0.19 -7.99
N GLU A 88 4.61 -0.44 -8.75
CA GLU A 88 5.25 -1.70 -8.34
C GLU A 88 6.14 -1.52 -7.10
N ALA A 89 6.90 -0.42 -7.03
CA ALA A 89 7.73 -0.12 -5.86
C ALA A 89 6.88 0.09 -4.60
N THR A 90 5.71 0.72 -4.75
CA THR A 90 4.73 0.90 -3.67
C THR A 90 4.17 -0.44 -3.22
N GLN A 91 3.76 -1.32 -4.15
CA GLN A 91 3.30 -2.67 -3.80
C GLN A 91 4.39 -3.47 -3.08
N ARG A 92 5.64 -3.47 -3.56
CA ARG A 92 6.76 -4.13 -2.88
C ARG A 92 7.01 -3.56 -1.48
N HIS A 93 6.80 -2.25 -1.29
CA HIS A 93 6.92 -1.63 0.02
C HIS A 93 5.80 -2.05 0.96
N LEU A 94 4.56 -2.02 0.49
CA LEU A 94 3.41 -2.53 1.25
C LEU A 94 3.63 -3.98 1.67
N GLN A 95 4.15 -4.82 0.77
CA GLN A 95 4.47 -6.20 1.10
C GLN A 95 5.49 -6.29 2.24
N ARG A 96 6.60 -5.54 2.18
CA ARG A 96 7.59 -5.51 3.27
C ARG A 96 6.99 -5.07 4.61
N ILE A 97 6.14 -4.05 4.60
CA ILE A 97 5.46 -3.59 5.83
C ILE A 97 4.55 -4.69 6.37
N LEU A 98 3.79 -5.37 5.51
CA LEU A 98 2.93 -6.49 5.90
C LEU A 98 3.73 -7.71 6.39
N ASP A 99 4.89 -7.98 5.80
CA ASP A 99 5.81 -9.04 6.25
C ASP A 99 6.35 -8.72 7.65
N GLU A 100 6.74 -7.47 7.91
CA GLU A 100 7.19 -7.00 9.23
C GLU A 100 6.06 -7.05 10.27
N LEU A 101 4.86 -6.62 9.90
CA LEU A 101 3.66 -6.73 10.73
C LEU A 101 3.29 -8.18 11.04
N GLY A 102 3.48 -9.09 10.08
CA GLY A 102 3.22 -10.52 10.21
C GLY A 102 4.33 -11.33 10.89
N GLY A 103 5.57 -10.81 10.93
CA GLY A 103 6.75 -11.46 11.50
C GLY A 103 6.90 -11.29 13.02
N MET A 104 6.17 -10.36 13.64
CA MET A 104 6.22 -10.06 15.08
C MET A 104 5.19 -10.87 15.90
N GLN A 105 5.04 -12.16 15.63
CA GLN A 105 4.35 -13.13 16.50
C GLN A 105 5.22 -14.36 16.78
N THR A 106 6.53 -14.17 16.93
CA THR A 106 7.39 -15.11 17.67
C THR A 106 7.17 -14.93 19.17
N GLY A 107 6.11 -15.55 19.69
CA GLY A 107 5.82 -15.53 21.13
C GLY A 107 4.63 -16.36 21.60
N MET A 108 3.81 -16.91 20.70
CA MET A 108 2.76 -17.87 21.04
C MET A 108 2.94 -19.14 20.20
N VAL A 109 2.91 -20.27 20.90
CA VAL A 109 3.13 -21.64 20.42
C VAL A 109 2.20 -22.00 19.24
N PRO A 110 2.67 -22.79 18.26
CA PRO A 110 1.95 -23.07 17.02
C PRO A 110 0.94 -24.22 17.21
N ILE A 111 -0.24 -23.95 17.77
CA ILE A 111 -1.29 -24.99 17.87
C ILE A 111 -2.69 -24.63 17.36
N ASP A 112 -3.00 -23.38 17.04
CA ASP A 112 -4.41 -23.02 16.72
C ASP A 112 -4.73 -22.81 15.23
N TRP A 113 -3.87 -23.22 14.30
CA TRP A 113 -4.19 -23.15 12.85
C TRP A 113 -4.58 -24.49 12.21
N LEU A 114 -4.63 -25.57 13.01
CA LEU A 114 -5.16 -26.88 12.62
C LEU A 114 -6.22 -27.30 13.63
N GLY A 115 -7.44 -26.78 13.43
CA GLY A 115 -8.66 -27.18 14.11
C GLY A 115 -9.77 -27.40 13.08
N GLU A 116 -9.78 -28.60 12.52
CA GLU A 116 -10.91 -29.40 12.01
C GLU A 116 -12.04 -28.73 11.22
N GLY A 117 -12.11 -29.14 9.95
CA GLY A 117 -13.21 -29.01 9.00
C GLY A 117 -12.86 -29.76 7.73
#